data_AF-A0A9Q1GUA4-F1
#
_entry.id   AF-A0A9Q1GUA4-F1
#
_cell.length_a   1.000
_cell.length_b   1.000
_cell.length_c   1.000
_cell.angle_alpha   90.00
_cell.angle_beta   90.00
_cell.angle_gamma   90.00
#
_symmetry.space_group_name_H-M   'P 1'
#
loop_
_entity.id
_entity.type
_entity.pdbx_description
1 polymer ?
#
loop_
_entity_poly.entity_id
_entity_poly.type
_entity_poly.pdbx_seq_one_letter_code
_entity_poly.pdbx_strand_id
1 'polypeptide(L)'
;MGNTLLVEQQLTLCALFIEKDIKEAMFSIPNTKSPGPDGFSSNMASNKGLAHPPTLRIVMNTLHEFYQCAGLQANQAKSQIVFVECNPSLQQQCLDSIGFQEGTLPLRYLRVPITISRLNKLECRALVEKILGKIRLWSTKSISFAVRAQLLTSVMFGMYNY
;
A
#
# COMPACT_ATOMS: atom_id res chain seq x y z
N MET A 1 -6.17 30.10 -24.00
CA MET A 1 -5.98 29.04 -25.01
C MET A 1 -4.89 28.13 -24.46
N GLY A 2 -5.21 26.88 -24.11
CA GLY A 2 -4.20 25.94 -23.61
C GLY A 2 -3.25 25.55 -24.74
N ASN A 3 -1.97 25.30 -24.42
CA ASN A 3 -0.99 24.89 -25.41
C ASN A 3 -1.47 23.64 -26.15
N THR A 4 -1.68 23.76 -27.46
CA THR A 4 -1.99 22.64 -28.33
C THR A 4 -0.77 21.73 -28.40
N LEU A 5 -0.95 20.45 -28.06
CA LEU A 5 0.12 19.45 -28.10
C LEU A 5 0.64 19.32 -29.54
N LEU A 6 1.95 19.24 -29.69
CA LEU A 6 2.60 18.99 -30.98
C LEU A 6 2.21 17.60 -31.51
N VAL A 7 2.23 17.43 -32.84
CA VAL A 7 1.90 16.15 -33.50
C VAL A 7 2.74 14.99 -32.95
N GLU A 8 4.02 15.24 -32.68
CA GLU A 8 4.94 14.31 -31.99
C GLU A 8 4.44 13.88 -30.60
N GLN A 9 3.92 14.83 -29.82
CA GLN A 9 3.36 14.56 -28.48
C GLN A 9 2.03 13.78 -28.59
N GLN A 10 1.20 14.07 -29.60
CA GLN A 10 -0.01 13.30 -29.87
C GLN A 10 0.31 11.85 -30.28
N LEU A 11 1.33 11.65 -31.12
CA LEU A 11 1.80 10.32 -31.51
C LEU A 11 2.37 9.56 -30.30
N THR A 12 3.12 10.25 -29.43
CA THR A 12 3.66 9.69 -28.19
C THR A 12 2.55 9.28 -27.23
N LEU A 13 1.48 10.07 -27.11
CA LEU A 13 0.30 9.72 -26.29
C LEU A 13 -0.53 8.57 -26.90
N CYS A 14 -0.46 8.38 -28.22
CA CYS A 14 -1.09 7.25 -28.92
C CYS A 14 -0.25 5.96 -28.87
N ALA A 15 1.00 6.05 -28.42
CA ALA A 15 1.89 4.90 -28.33
C ALA A 15 1.44 3.91 -27.25
N LEU A 16 1.78 2.63 -27.46
CA LEU A 16 1.55 1.59 -26.46
C LEU A 16 2.43 1.85 -25.24
N PHE A 17 1.82 1.98 -24.07
CA PHE A 17 2.55 2.07 -22.81
C PHE A 17 3.43 0.84 -22.60
N ILE A 18 4.72 1.08 -22.36
CA ILE A 18 5.69 0.04 -22.04
C ILE A 18 5.92 -0.03 -20.54
N GLU A 19 6.51 -1.15 -20.09
CA GLU A 19 6.82 -1.38 -18.67
C GLU A 19 7.66 -0.24 -18.06
N LYS A 20 8.51 0.39 -18.88
CA LYS A 20 9.33 1.55 -18.50
C LYS A 20 8.47 2.74 -18.06
N ASP A 21 7.42 3.08 -18.81
CA ASP A 21 6.56 4.24 -18.55
C ASP A 21 5.79 4.06 -17.24
N ILE A 22 5.30 2.85 -17.00
CA ILE A 22 4.59 2.50 -15.76
C ILE A 22 5.53 2.56 -14.56
N LYS A 23 6.76 2.05 -14.70
CA LYS A 23 7.77 2.12 -13.64
C LYS A 23 8.14 3.56 -13.34
N GLU A 24 8.40 4.37 -14.36
CA GLU A 24 8.76 5.77 -14.19
C GLU A 24 7.67 6.56 -13.49
N ALA A 25 6.40 6.39 -13.89
CA ALA A 25 5.25 7.01 -13.22
C ALA A 25 5.03 6.52 -11.78
N MET A 26 5.25 5.22 -11.51
CA MET A 26 5.08 4.65 -10.17
C MET A 26 6.20 5.08 -9.21
N PHE A 27 7.43 5.23 -9.71
CA PHE A 27 8.60 5.61 -8.92
C PHE A 27 8.82 7.13 -8.81
N SER A 28 8.16 7.94 -9.65
CA SER A 28 8.17 9.41 -9.56
C SER A 28 7.26 9.97 -8.44
N ILE A 29 6.43 9.12 -7.82
CA ILE A 29 5.57 9.52 -6.70
C ILE A 29 6.46 9.90 -5.49
N PRO A 30 6.38 11.14 -4.98
CA PRO A 30 7.20 11.61 -3.87
C PRO A 30 6.87 10.88 -2.56
N ASN A 31 7.86 10.80 -1.65
CA ASN A 31 7.76 10.11 -0.36
C ASN A 31 6.72 10.71 0.60
N THR A 32 6.30 11.95 0.36
CA THR A 32 5.19 12.63 1.03
C THR A 32 3.88 12.21 0.38
N LYS A 33 3.58 10.91 0.34
CA LYS A 33 2.27 10.44 -0.11
C LYS A 33 1.25 10.75 0.99
N SER A 34 0.03 11.10 0.60
CA SER A 34 -1.12 11.07 1.49
C SER A 34 -1.13 9.74 2.24
N PRO A 35 -1.28 9.72 3.57
CA PRO A 35 -1.40 8.46 4.30
C PRO A 35 -2.50 7.64 3.63
N GLY A 36 -2.30 6.33 3.46
CA GLY A 36 -3.41 5.47 3.09
C GLY A 36 -4.53 5.60 4.14
N PRO A 37 -5.71 4.99 3.92
CA PRO A 37 -6.72 4.90 4.98
C PRO A 37 -6.19 4.24 6.28
N ASP A 38 -5.02 3.58 6.20
CA ASP A 38 -4.28 2.95 7.30
C ASP A 38 -3.23 3.85 7.97
N GLY A 39 -2.96 5.06 7.45
CA GLY A 39 -2.05 6.02 8.10
C GLY A 39 -0.55 5.70 7.96
N PHE A 40 -0.17 4.63 7.26
CA PHE A 40 1.23 4.20 7.15
C PHE A 40 1.94 4.85 5.95
N SER A 41 2.90 5.75 6.22
CA SER A 41 3.79 6.32 5.20
C SER A 41 5.03 5.44 4.98
N SER A 42 5.63 5.54 3.79
CA SER A 42 6.83 4.77 3.40
C SER A 42 8.07 4.99 4.28
N ASN A 43 8.01 5.91 5.25
CA ASN A 43 9.07 6.23 6.21
C ASN A 43 8.85 5.58 7.60
N MET A 44 7.96 4.59 7.72
CA MET A 44 7.70 3.89 8.99
C MET A 44 8.97 3.32 9.63
N ALA A 45 9.99 2.98 8.82
CA ALA A 45 11.30 2.52 9.27
C ALA A 45 12.20 3.62 9.88
N SER A 46 11.99 4.89 9.52
CA SER A 46 12.91 5.99 9.86
C SER A 46 12.54 6.67 11.19
N ASN A 47 11.34 6.42 11.70
CA ASN A 47 10.90 6.96 12.98
C ASN A 47 11.20 5.94 14.08
N LYS A 48 12.22 6.22 14.90
CA LYS A 48 12.64 5.40 16.04
C LYS A 48 11.61 5.48 17.17
N GLY A 49 10.41 4.96 16.94
CA GLY A 49 9.42 4.76 17.99
C GLY A 49 9.81 3.56 18.82
N LEU A 50 10.34 3.78 20.02
CA LEU A 50 10.52 2.71 20.99
C LEU A 50 9.15 2.13 21.37
N ALA A 51 9.03 0.80 21.41
CA ALA A 51 7.81 0.15 21.86
C ALA A 51 7.47 0.62 23.29
N HIS A 52 6.23 1.02 23.54
CA HIS A 52 5.81 1.57 24.83
C HIS A 52 4.71 0.70 25.45
N PRO A 53 5.03 -0.17 26.44
CA PRO A 53 4.07 -1.10 27.04
C PRO A 53 2.79 -0.44 27.59
N PRO A 54 2.83 0.77 28.22
CA PRO A 54 1.60 1.44 28.65
C PRO A 54 0.65 1.76 27.50
N THR A 55 1.16 2.12 26.32
CA THR A 55 0.32 2.39 25.15
C THR A 55 -0.39 1.13 24.68
N LEU A 56 0.29 -0.02 24.69
CA LEU A 56 -0.32 -1.31 24.36
C LEU A 56 -1.45 -1.68 25.33
N ARG A 57 -1.28 -1.40 26.63
CA ARG A 57 -2.35 -1.61 27.62
C ARG A 57 -3.58 -0.76 27.34
N ILE A 58 -3.40 0.50 26.96
CA ILE A 58 -4.51 1.38 26.58
C ILE A 58 -5.27 0.79 25.39
N VAL A 59 -4.56 0.38 24.33
CA VAL A 59 -5.18 -0.26 23.15
C VAL A 59 -5.98 -1.51 23.55
N MET A 60 -5.43 -2.37 24.41
CA MET A 60 -6.13 -3.57 24.87
C MET A 60 -7.36 -3.26 25.71
N ASN A 61 -7.28 -2.26 26.59
CA ASN A 61 -8.43 -1.80 27.37
C ASN A 61 -9.53 -1.25 26.46
N THR A 62 -9.17 -0.46 25.44
CA THR A 62 -10.14 0.05 24.47
C THR A 62 -10.77 -1.07 23.63
N LEU A 63 -9.99 -2.08 23.22
CA LEU A 63 -10.55 -3.26 22.55
C LEU A 63 -11.49 -4.06 23.47
N HIS A 64 -11.19 -4.11 24.76
CA HIS A 64 -12.06 -4.73 25.74
C HIS A 64 -13.36 -3.95 25.93
N GLU A 65 -13.30 -2.62 26.07
CA GLU A 65 -14.48 -1.75 26.13
C GLU A 65 -15.34 -1.87 24.86
N PHE A 66 -14.71 -1.90 23.68
CA PHE A 66 -15.41 -2.14 22.42
C PHE A 66 -16.09 -3.51 22.38
N TYR A 67 -15.44 -4.55 22.91
CA TYR A 67 -16.05 -5.87 23.06
C TYR A 67 -17.29 -5.82 23.97
N GLN A 68 -17.22 -5.13 25.10
CA GLN A 68 -18.37 -4.99 26.01
C GLN A 68 -19.56 -4.29 25.34
N CYS A 69 -19.28 -3.29 24.48
CA CYS A 69 -20.32 -2.54 23.79
C CYS A 69 -20.87 -3.25 22.53
N ALA A 70 -20.01 -3.86 21.72
CA ALA A 70 -20.34 -4.38 20.40
C ALA A 70 -20.45 -5.92 20.33
N GLY A 71 -20.03 -6.63 21.38
CA GLY A 71 -19.96 -8.10 21.40
C GLY A 71 -18.86 -8.70 20.52
N LEU A 72 -17.96 -7.87 19.97
CA LEU A 72 -16.91 -8.28 19.04
C LEU A 72 -15.55 -8.40 19.75
N GLN A 73 -15.08 -9.62 19.94
CA GLN A 73 -13.81 -9.90 20.60
C GLN A 73 -12.67 -10.08 19.58
N ALA A 74 -11.51 -9.49 19.88
CA ALA A 74 -10.31 -9.72 19.09
C ALA A 74 -9.91 -11.20 19.10
N ASN A 75 -9.64 -11.77 17.92
CA ASN A 75 -9.23 -13.15 17.80
C ASN A 75 -7.73 -13.30 18.05
N GLN A 76 -7.36 -13.82 19.21
CA GLN A 76 -5.97 -13.97 19.64
C GLN A 76 -5.12 -14.86 18.72
N ALA A 77 -5.73 -15.80 17.99
CA ALA A 77 -5.02 -16.65 17.02
C ALA A 77 -4.77 -15.95 15.67
N LYS A 78 -5.52 -14.88 15.36
CA LYS A 78 -5.34 -14.07 14.14
C LYS A 78 -4.60 -12.76 14.41
N SER A 79 -4.64 -12.26 15.64
CA SER A 79 -3.94 -11.05 16.06
C SER A 79 -2.47 -11.34 16.30
N GLN A 80 -1.60 -10.53 15.68
CA GLN A 80 -0.16 -10.62 15.82
C GLN A 80 0.42 -9.24 16.06
N ILE A 81 1.51 -9.17 16.83
CA ILE A 81 2.33 -7.97 16.95
C ILE A 81 3.66 -8.19 16.24
N VAL A 82 4.14 -7.18 15.52
CA VAL A 82 5.42 -7.24 14.81
C VAL A 82 6.30 -6.12 15.33
N PHE A 83 7.53 -6.47 15.69
CA PHE A 83 8.55 -5.52 16.10
C PHE A 83 9.56 -5.33 14.96
N VAL A 84 9.92 -4.08 14.68
CA VAL A 84 10.86 -3.73 13.60
C VAL A 84 12.29 -3.62 14.14
N GLU A 85 12.51 -2.66 15.02
CA GLU A 85 13.78 -2.43 15.71
C GLU A 85 13.46 -2.20 17.19
N CYS A 86 13.51 -3.26 17.99
CA CYS A 86 13.17 -3.19 19.41
C CYS A 86 14.13 -4.05 20.23
N ASN A 87 14.42 -3.60 21.46
CA ASN A 87 15.24 -4.36 22.39
C ASN A 87 14.53 -5.66 22.80
N PRO A 88 15.21 -6.81 22.86
CA PRO A 88 14.57 -8.10 23.21
C PRO A 88 13.85 -8.09 24.56
N SER A 89 14.41 -7.38 25.54
CA SER A 89 13.79 -7.19 26.86
C SER A 89 12.47 -6.44 26.79
N LEU A 90 12.37 -5.45 25.91
CA LEU A 90 11.18 -4.63 25.71
C LEU A 90 10.13 -5.37 24.87
N GLN A 91 10.57 -6.15 23.88
CA GLN A 91 9.69 -7.05 23.12
C GLN A 91 8.98 -8.04 24.04
N GLN A 92 9.72 -8.67 24.95
CA GLN A 92 9.13 -9.62 25.91
C GLN A 92 8.12 -8.94 26.83
N GLN A 93 8.45 -7.77 27.39
CA GLN A 93 7.51 -7.00 28.22
C GLN A 93 6.22 -6.63 27.47
N CYS A 94 6.35 -6.31 26.17
CA CYS A 94 5.20 -6.08 25.32
C CYS A 94 4.39 -7.36 25.15
N LEU A 95 5.00 -8.48 24.74
CA LEU A 95 4.32 -9.76 24.54
C LEU A 95 3.56 -10.21 25.80
N ASP A 96 4.19 -10.09 26.97
CA ASP A 96 3.56 -10.44 28.25
C ASP A 96 2.36 -9.56 28.59
N SER A 97 2.32 -8.32 28.09
CA SER A 97 1.24 -7.36 28.38
C SER A 97 -0.01 -7.55 27.50
N ILE A 98 0.14 -8.05 26.27
CA ILE A 98 -0.93 -8.16 25.27
C ILE A 98 -1.35 -9.61 24.97
N GLY A 99 -0.47 -10.60 25.20
CA GLY A 99 -0.75 -12.00 24.94
C GLY A 99 -0.97 -12.36 23.46
N PHE A 100 -0.63 -11.47 22.53
CA PHE A 100 -0.64 -11.78 21.09
C PHE A 100 0.64 -12.51 20.69
N GLN A 101 0.55 -13.29 19.62
CA GLN A 101 1.71 -13.96 19.03
C GLN A 101 2.62 -12.93 18.37
N GLU A 102 3.93 -13.14 18.45
CA GLU A 102 4.89 -12.38 17.64
C GLU A 102 4.75 -12.81 16.18
N GLY A 103 4.51 -11.84 15.30
CA GLY A 103 4.45 -12.04 13.86
C GLY A 103 5.80 -11.71 13.19
N THR A 104 5.94 -12.16 11.96
CA THR A 104 7.08 -11.83 11.11
C THR A 104 6.65 -11.05 9.88
N LEU A 105 7.57 -10.26 9.34
CA LEU A 105 7.35 -9.56 8.08
C LEU A 105 7.81 -10.41 6.89
N PRO A 106 7.16 -10.26 5.73
CA PRO A 106 6.04 -9.36 5.44
C PRO A 106 4.68 -9.88 5.94
N LEU A 107 3.90 -9.02 6.62
CA LEU A 107 2.53 -9.34 7.04
C LEU A 107 1.59 -9.31 5.83
N ARG A 108 0.62 -10.22 5.70
CA ARG A 108 -0.36 -10.16 4.61
C ARG A 108 -1.63 -9.47 5.07
N TYR A 109 -1.95 -8.32 4.48
CA TYR A 109 -3.23 -7.64 4.67
C TYR A 109 -3.98 -7.59 3.35
N LEU A 110 -5.20 -8.15 3.31
CA LEU A 110 -6.03 -8.23 2.11
C LEU A 110 -5.31 -8.79 0.86
N ARG A 111 -4.42 -9.77 1.06
CA ARG A 111 -3.54 -10.39 0.05
C ARG A 111 -2.41 -9.50 -0.48
N VAL A 112 -2.14 -8.36 0.15
CA VAL A 112 -1.00 -7.49 -0.12
C VAL A 112 0.02 -7.63 1.02
N PRO A 113 1.31 -7.86 0.72
CA PRO A 113 2.35 -7.83 1.75
C PRO A 113 2.52 -6.39 2.27
N ILE A 114 2.39 -6.22 3.57
CA ILE A 114 2.83 -5.05 4.33
C ILE A 114 4.30 -5.28 4.67
N THR A 115 5.15 -4.48 4.05
CA THR A 115 6.60 -4.39 4.32
C THR A 115 6.92 -3.07 4.99
N ILE A 116 7.93 -3.06 5.88
CA ILE A 116 8.43 -1.81 6.51
C ILE A 116 9.07 -0.89 5.47
N SER A 117 9.65 -1.50 4.43
CA SER A 117 10.34 -0.84 3.32
C SER A 117 9.42 -0.71 2.11
N ARG A 118 9.76 0.21 1.19
CA ARG A 118 9.10 0.33 -0.13
C ARG A 118 8.99 -1.06 -0.76
N LEU A 119 7.83 -1.36 -1.35
CA LEU A 119 7.64 -2.54 -2.21
C LEU A 119 8.84 -2.66 -3.15
N ASN A 120 9.52 -3.80 -3.11
CA ASN A 120 10.72 -4.02 -3.91
C ASN A 120 10.34 -4.01 -5.40
N LYS A 121 11.28 -3.67 -6.28
CA LYS A 121 11.10 -3.67 -7.76
C LYS A 121 10.54 -5.01 -8.27
N LEU A 122 10.81 -6.09 -7.55
CA LEU A 122 10.29 -7.44 -7.79
C LEU A 122 8.82 -7.61 -7.36
N GLU A 123 8.40 -7.01 -6.25
CA GLU A 123 7.01 -7.08 -5.75
C GLU A 123 6.07 -6.21 -6.60
N CYS A 124 6.56 -5.06 -7.07
CA CYS A 124 5.81 -4.25 -8.02
C CYS A 124 5.72 -4.89 -9.41
N ARG A 125 6.55 -5.88 -9.76
CA ARG A 125 6.49 -6.52 -11.08
C ARG A 125 5.13 -7.13 -11.36
N ALA A 126 4.57 -7.88 -10.39
CA ALA A 126 3.26 -8.50 -10.54
C ALA A 126 2.13 -7.45 -10.70
N LEU A 127 2.26 -6.30 -10.03
CA LEU A 127 1.33 -5.19 -10.15
C LEU A 127 1.46 -4.53 -11.53
N VAL A 128 2.69 -4.24 -11.96
CA VAL A 128 3.00 -3.66 -13.28
C VAL A 128 2.52 -4.59 -14.40
N GLU A 129 2.72 -5.91 -14.28
CA GLU A 129 2.24 -6.89 -15.25
C GLU A 129 0.70 -6.94 -15.31
N LYS A 130 0.00 -6.80 -14.18
CA LYS A 130 -1.48 -6.69 -14.15
C LYS A 130 -1.97 -5.41 -14.82
N ILE A 131 -1.32 -4.28 -14.56
CA ILE A 131 -1.64 -2.99 -15.20
C ILE A 131 -1.43 -3.10 -16.71
N LEU A 132 -0.25 -3.59 -17.11
CA LEU A 132 0.13 -3.77 -18.50
C LEU A 132 -0.81 -4.74 -19.23
N GLY A 133 -1.22 -5.83 -18.58
CA GLY A 133 -2.19 -6.78 -19.11
C GLY A 133 -3.55 -6.14 -19.39
N LYS A 134 -4.06 -5.31 -18.46
CA LYS A 134 -5.31 -4.56 -18.66
C LYS A 134 -5.21 -3.53 -19.78
N ILE A 135 -4.10 -2.76 -19.83
CA ILE A 135 -3.87 -1.76 -20.89
C ILE A 135 -3.78 -2.43 -22.27
N ARG A 136 -3.05 -3.54 -22.38
CA ARG A 136 -2.89 -4.28 -23.65
C ARG A 136 -4.21 -4.86 -24.15
N LEU A 137 -5.04 -5.41 -23.26
CA LEU A 137 -6.35 -5.95 -23.61
C LEU A 137 -7.33 -4.89 -24.14
N TRP A 138 -7.16 -3.63 -23.74
CA TRP A 138 -7.97 -2.52 -24.25
C TRP A 138 -7.41 -1.92 -25.53
N SER A 139 -6.10 -1.99 -25.73
CA SER A 139 -5.49 -1.54 -26.97
C SER A 139 -5.85 -2.41 -28.18
N THR A 140 -6.29 -3.65 -27.97
CA THR A 140 -6.74 -4.55 -29.05
C THR A 140 -8.21 -4.39 -29.41
N LYS A 141 -9.00 -3.60 -28.66
CA LYS A 141 -10.38 -3.25 -29.01
C LYS A 141 -10.39 -1.96 -29.83
N SER A 142 -11.24 -1.88 -30.86
CA SER A 142 -11.40 -0.70 -31.73
C SER A 142 -12.04 0.47 -30.97
N ILE A 143 -11.28 1.09 -30.06
CA ILE A 143 -11.71 2.17 -29.17
C ILE A 143 -11.02 3.46 -29.60
N SER A 144 -11.78 4.56 -29.65
CA SER A 144 -11.25 5.88 -30.00
C SER A 144 -10.19 6.36 -29.00
N PHE A 145 -9.27 7.22 -29.44
CA PHE A 145 -8.20 7.75 -28.58
C PHE A 145 -8.74 8.41 -27.29
N ALA A 146 -9.79 9.23 -27.41
CA ALA A 146 -10.40 9.91 -26.27
C ALA A 146 -10.92 8.91 -25.21
N VAL A 147 -11.57 7.84 -25.66
CA VAL A 147 -12.10 6.80 -24.77
C VAL A 147 -10.97 5.98 -24.14
N ARG A 148 -9.88 5.71 -24.88
CA ARG A 148 -8.67 5.06 -24.32
C ARG A 148 -8.03 5.91 -23.23
N ALA A 149 -7.87 7.21 -23.46
CA ALA A 149 -7.30 8.13 -22.47
C ALA A 149 -8.17 8.19 -21.21
N GLN A 150 -9.48 8.34 -21.36
CA GLN A 150 -10.42 8.41 -20.23
C GLN A 150 -10.46 7.11 -19.40
N LEU A 151 -10.42 5.95 -20.06
CA LEU A 151 -10.31 4.64 -19.40
C LEU A 151 -9.00 4.52 -18.61
N LEU A 152 -7.88 4.93 -19.21
CA LEU A 152 -6.57 4.84 -18.58
C LEU A 152 -6.47 5.77 -17.37
N THR A 153 -6.97 7.01 -17.48
CA THR A 153 -7.10 7.93 -16.35
C THR A 153 -7.99 7.35 -15.26
N SER A 154 -9.16 6.79 -15.61
CA SER A 154 -10.07 6.18 -14.64
C SER A 154 -9.46 4.99 -13.91
N VAL A 155 -8.65 4.19 -14.59
CA VAL A 155 -8.06 2.97 -14.03
C VAL A 155 -6.82 3.29 -13.22
N MET A 156 -5.97 4.20 -13.69
CA MET A 156 -4.86 4.73 -12.90
C MET A 156 -5.37 5.41 -11.64
N PHE A 157 -6.45 6.19 -11.74
CA PHE A 157 -7.09 6.81 -10.59
C PHE A 157 -7.69 5.75 -9.66
N GLY A 158 -8.40 4.74 -10.18
CA GLY A 158 -8.90 3.62 -9.38
C GLY A 158 -7.79 2.86 -8.66
N MET A 159 -6.67 2.58 -9.34
CA MET A 159 -5.51 1.89 -8.75
C MET A 159 -4.64 2.77 -7.86
N TYR A 160 -4.80 4.08 -7.94
CA TYR A 160 -4.13 5.00 -7.02
C TYR A 160 -4.88 5.12 -5.70
N ASN A 161 -6.22 5.08 -5.77
CA ASN A 161 -7.09 5.21 -4.59
C ASN A 161 -7.26 3.90 -3.80
N TYR A 162 -6.95 2.75 -4.41
CA TYR A 162 -7.04 1.41 -3.80
C TYR A 162 -5.70 0.69 -3.90
#